data_AF-A0A7J2L5Q6-F1
#
_entry.id   AF-A0A7J2L5Q6-F1
#
_cell.length_a   1.000
_cell.length_b   1.000
_cell.length_c   1.000
_cell.angle_alpha   90.00
_cell.angle_beta   90.00
_cell.angle_gamma   90.00
#
_symmetry.space_group_name_H-M   'P 1'
#
loop_
_entity.id
_entity.type
_entity.pdbx_description
1 polymer ?
#
loop_
_entity_poly.entity_id
_entity_poly.type
_entity_poly.pdbx_seq_one_letter_code
_entity_poly.pdbx_strand_id
1 'polypeptide(L)'
;MSNKRLTVDILKEKIEYIAPPVELAKNARCFVDIKVKIKEALEGGPKSAPEIARIAGMEIFEVSWFLATLLRHGVVKIAGKDDEDRYIFEWVGEEL
;
A
#
# COMPACT_ATOMS: atom_id res chain seq x y z
N MET A 1 -0.20 37.80 14.20
CA MET A 1 0.77 36.71 13.93
C MET A 1 1.05 36.69 12.44
N SER A 2 2.31 36.84 12.03
CA SER A 2 2.67 36.90 10.60
C SER A 2 2.34 35.57 9.92
N ASN A 3 1.46 35.62 8.92
CA ASN A 3 1.02 34.46 8.14
C ASN A 3 2.18 34.03 7.22
N LYS A 4 3.12 33.23 7.75
CA LYS A 4 4.24 32.69 6.96
C LYS A 4 3.68 31.69 5.96
N ARG A 5 3.73 32.03 4.66
CA ARG A 5 3.38 31.13 3.56
C ARG A 5 4.38 29.97 3.51
N LEU A 6 3.89 28.75 3.36
CA LEU A 6 4.74 27.58 3.21
C LEU A 6 5.31 27.53 1.79
N THR A 7 6.51 26.97 1.65
CA THR A 7 7.14 26.75 0.33
C THR A 7 6.26 25.94 -0.61
N VAL A 8 5.45 25.02 -0.07
CA VAL A 8 4.51 24.20 -0.85
C VAL A 8 3.37 25.02 -1.45
N ASP A 9 2.92 26.09 -0.78
CA ASP A 9 1.84 26.95 -1.29
C ASP A 9 2.35 27.78 -2.48
N ILE A 10 3.59 28.29 -2.38
CA ILE A 10 4.26 29.01 -3.47
C ILE A 10 4.46 28.09 -4.68
N LEU A 11 4.85 26.83 -4.45
CA LEU A 11 5.04 25.86 -5.52
C LEU A 11 3.72 25.53 -6.21
N LYS A 12 2.65 25.26 -5.45
CA LYS A 12 1.31 24.95 -6.00
C LYS A 12 0.78 26.06 -6.89
N GLU A 13 0.99 27.31 -6.51
CA GLU A 13 0.62 28.46 -7.35
C GLU A 13 1.45 28.52 -8.63
N LYS A 14 2.77 28.29 -8.54
CA LYS A 14 3.65 28.31 -9.72
C LYS A 14 3.33 27.24 -10.75
N ILE A 15 2.88 26.07 -10.32
CA ILE A 15 2.58 24.94 -11.20
C ILE A 15 1.09 24.84 -11.55
N GLU A 16 0.28 25.81 -11.13
CA GLU A 16 -1.18 25.80 -11.29
C GLU A 16 -1.80 24.47 -10.83
N TYR A 17 -1.37 24.02 -9.65
CA TYR A 17 -1.73 22.70 -9.14
C TYR A 17 -3.25 22.53 -9.05
N ILE A 18 -3.78 21.58 -9.82
CA ILE A 18 -5.17 21.17 -9.73
C ILE A 18 -5.26 20.05 -8.70
N ALA A 19 -5.93 20.31 -7.58
CA ALA A 19 -6.16 19.30 -6.58
C ALA A 19 -7.00 18.15 -7.17
N PRO A 20 -6.62 16.88 -6.94
CA PRO A 20 -7.44 15.77 -7.35
C PRO A 20 -8.79 15.81 -6.61
N PRO A 21 -9.86 15.26 -7.21
CA PRO A 21 -11.12 15.01 -6.52
C PRO A 21 -10.91 14.37 -5.14
N VAL A 22 -11.70 14.81 -4.16
CA VAL A 22 -11.58 14.38 -2.75
C VAL A 22 -11.60 12.85 -2.63
N GLU A 23 -12.50 12.19 -3.36
CA GLU A 23 -12.60 10.72 -3.36
C GLU A 23 -11.33 10.04 -3.89
N LEU A 24 -10.69 10.60 -4.92
CA LEU A 24 -9.43 10.05 -5.42
C LEU A 24 -8.30 10.21 -4.41
N ALA A 25 -8.23 11.36 -3.73
CA ALA A 25 -7.25 11.57 -2.65
C ALA A 25 -7.48 10.59 -1.49
N LYS A 26 -8.74 10.32 -1.15
CA LYS A 26 -9.13 9.35 -0.12
C LYS A 26 -8.72 7.93 -0.49
N ASN A 27 -9.00 7.52 -1.72
CA ASN A 27 -8.65 6.19 -2.24
C ASN A 27 -7.13 5.99 -2.29
N ALA A 28 -6.38 7.01 -2.72
CA ALA A 28 -4.92 6.97 -2.73
C ALA A 28 -4.35 6.80 -1.31
N ARG A 29 -4.91 7.52 -0.33
CA ARG A 29 -4.51 7.36 1.08
C ARG A 29 -4.84 5.98 1.62
N CYS A 30 -6.04 5.47 1.36
CA CYS A 30 -6.46 4.14 1.76
C CYS A 30 -5.49 3.06 1.21
N PHE A 31 -5.10 3.16 -0.06
CA PHE A 31 -4.13 2.25 -0.66
C PHE A 31 -2.77 2.31 0.05
N VAL A 32 -2.27 3.51 0.35
CA VAL A 32 -0.99 3.69 1.06
C VAL A 32 -1.06 3.07 2.45
N ASP A 33 -2.12 3.33 3.21
CA ASP A 33 -2.28 2.82 4.57
C ASP A 33 -2.34 1.28 4.59
N ILE A 34 -3.07 0.69 3.64
CA ILE A 34 -3.18 -0.78 3.52
C ILE A 34 -1.84 -1.39 3.07
N LYS A 35 -1.15 -0.75 2.12
CA LYS A 35 0.18 -1.20 1.68
C LYS A 35 1.16 -1.26 2.85
N VAL A 36 1.16 -0.25 3.73
CA VAL A 36 2.00 -0.23 4.94
C VAL A 36 1.67 -1.42 5.84
N LYS A 37 0.39 -1.68 6.12
CA LYS A 37 -0.02 -2.84 6.95
C LYS A 37 0.41 -4.18 6.36
N ILE A 38 0.28 -4.35 5.04
CA ILE A 38 0.72 -5.57 4.34
C ILE A 38 2.24 -5.71 4.44
N LYS A 39 2.99 -4.62 4.25
CA LYS A 39 4.44 -4.61 4.40
C LYS A 39 4.84 -5.04 5.81
N GLU A 40 4.29 -4.41 6.84
CA GLU A 40 4.54 -4.74 8.25
C GLU A 40 4.23 -6.22 8.54
N ALA A 41 3.11 -6.73 8.02
CA ALA A 41 2.77 -8.15 8.14
C ALA A 41 3.82 -9.08 7.51
N LEU A 42 4.49 -8.63 6.44
CA LEU A 42 5.52 -9.38 5.70
C LEU A 42 6.95 -9.15 6.20
N GLU A 43 7.21 -8.19 7.10
CA GLU A 43 8.56 -7.92 7.64
C GLU A 43 9.16 -9.13 8.38
N GLY A 44 8.32 -9.91 9.04
CA GLY A 44 8.73 -11.16 9.70
C GLY A 44 8.92 -12.36 8.76
N GLY A 45 8.99 -12.14 7.44
CA GLY A 45 9.14 -13.17 6.43
C GLY A 45 7.86 -13.50 5.64
N PRO A 46 7.97 -14.38 4.62
CA PRO A 46 6.88 -14.66 3.69
C PRO A 46 5.63 -15.25 4.37
N LYS A 47 4.42 -14.82 3.97
CA LYS A 47 3.15 -15.27 4.57
C LYS A 47 2.05 -15.46 3.54
N SER A 48 1.08 -16.31 3.86
CA SER A 48 -0.15 -16.50 3.08
C SER A 48 -1.12 -15.32 3.23
N ALA A 49 -2.07 -15.18 2.30
CA ALA A 49 -3.10 -14.13 2.39
C ALA A 49 -3.93 -14.17 3.70
N PRO A 50 -4.37 -15.34 4.21
CA PRO A 50 -5.06 -15.41 5.51
C PRO A 50 -4.20 -14.94 6.69
N GLU A 51 -2.91 -15.27 6.70
CA GLU A 51 -1.99 -14.83 7.77
C GLU A 51 -1.78 -13.32 7.73
N ILE A 52 -1.60 -12.75 6.53
CA ILE A 52 -1.45 -11.31 6.33
C ILE A 52 -2.72 -10.60 6.81
N ALA A 53 -3.90 -11.08 6.43
CA ALA A 53 -5.18 -10.51 6.85
C ALA A 53 -5.35 -10.50 8.38
N ARG A 54 -4.99 -11.61 9.04
CA ARG A 54 -5.02 -11.72 10.50
C ARG A 54 -4.07 -10.73 11.18
N ILE A 55 -2.85 -10.56 10.66
CA ILE A 55 -1.85 -9.64 11.24
C ILE A 55 -2.23 -8.17 10.99
N ALA A 56 -2.70 -7.86 9.78
CA ALA A 56 -3.09 -6.51 9.38
C ALA A 56 -4.44 -6.06 9.98
N GLY A 57 -5.21 -6.99 10.58
CA GLY A 57 -6.55 -6.73 11.10
C GLY A 57 -7.52 -6.34 9.99
N MET A 58 -7.49 -7.07 8.89
CA MET A 58 -8.25 -6.79 7.66
C MET A 58 -9.01 -8.02 7.18
N GLU A 59 -10.02 -7.81 6.35
CA GLU A 59 -10.73 -8.91 5.71
C GLU A 59 -9.87 -9.53 4.59
N ILE A 60 -9.97 -10.85 4.44
CA ILE A 60 -9.13 -11.60 3.47
C ILE A 60 -9.37 -11.13 2.03
N PHE A 61 -10.61 -10.81 1.67
CA PHE A 61 -10.95 -10.35 0.32
C PHE A 61 -10.30 -8.99 -0.01
N GLU A 62 -10.20 -8.09 0.98
CA GLU A 62 -9.53 -6.81 0.82
C GLU A 62 -8.04 -7.06 0.58
N VAL A 63 -7.38 -7.78 1.49
CA VAL A 63 -5.96 -8.10 1.38
C VAL A 63 -5.63 -8.79 0.05
N SER A 64 -6.48 -9.71 -0.40
CA SER A 64 -6.29 -10.41 -1.67
C SER A 64 -6.27 -9.45 -2.87
N TRP A 65 -7.13 -8.43 -2.88
CA TRP A 65 -7.16 -7.42 -3.95
C TRP A 65 -5.88 -6.57 -3.98
N PHE A 66 -5.41 -6.14 -2.80
CA PHE A 66 -4.17 -5.37 -2.71
C PHE A 66 -2.94 -6.23 -3.04
N LEU A 67 -2.88 -7.48 -2.57
CA LEU A 67 -1.81 -8.42 -2.93
C LEU A 67 -1.74 -8.66 -4.44
N ALA A 68 -2.89 -8.82 -5.12
CA ALA A 68 -2.91 -8.95 -6.58
C ALA A 68 -2.33 -7.70 -7.27
N THR A 69 -2.66 -6.51 -6.75
CA THR A 69 -2.11 -5.24 -7.26
C THR A 69 -0.61 -5.15 -7.03
N LEU A 70 -0.15 -5.42 -5.81
CA LEU A 70 1.27 -5.37 -5.44
C LEU A 70 2.09 -6.40 -6.23
N LEU A 71 1.54 -7.60 -6.45
CA LEU A 71 2.15 -8.67 -7.24
C LEU A 71 2.30 -8.24 -8.70
N ARG A 72 1.25 -7.65 -9.28
CA ARG A 72 1.28 -7.12 -10.66
C ARG A 72 2.37 -6.08 -10.86
N HIS A 73 2.66 -5.28 -9.84
CA HIS A 73 3.67 -4.23 -9.87
C HIS A 73 5.05 -4.68 -9.35
N GLY A 74 5.23 -5.97 -9.05
CA GLY A 74 6.52 -6.50 -8.58
C GLY A 74 6.92 -6.11 -7.16
N VAL A 75 6.02 -5.47 -6.40
CA VAL A 75 6.29 -5.04 -5.02
C VAL A 75 6.33 -6.23 -4.06
N VAL A 76 5.55 -7.27 -4.36
CA VAL A 76 5.62 -8.58 -3.74
C VAL A 76 5.83 -9.65 -4.80
N LYS A 77 6.34 -10.81 -4.40
CA LYS A 77 6.44 -12.00 -5.26
C LYS A 77 5.88 -13.23 -4.54
N ILE A 78 5.56 -14.27 -5.32
CA ILE A 78 5.19 -15.57 -4.77
C ILE A 78 6.48 -16.31 -4.38
N ALA A 79 6.65 -16.59 -3.09
CA ALA A 79 7.79 -17.32 -2.53
C ALA A 79 7.56 -18.83 -2.47
N GLY A 80 6.31 -19.28 -2.62
CA GLY A 80 5.94 -20.69 -2.60
C GLY A 80 4.46 -20.87 -2.30
N LYS A 81 4.14 -22.05 -1.77
CA LYS A 81 2.82 -22.37 -1.25
C LYS A 81 2.94 -23.00 0.14
N ASP A 82 1.90 -22.83 0.96
CA ASP A 82 1.79 -23.49 2.26
C ASP A 82 1.22 -24.92 2.13
N ASP A 83 0.98 -25.56 3.26
CA ASP A 83 0.43 -26.92 3.39
C ASP A 83 -1.02 -27.05 2.89
N GLU A 84 -1.74 -25.94 2.74
CA GLU A 84 -3.09 -25.86 2.18
C GLU A 84 -3.09 -25.44 0.69
N ASP A 85 -1.94 -25.49 0.01
CA ASP A 85 -1.76 -25.09 -1.40
C ASP A 85 -2.04 -23.58 -1.65
N ARG A 86 -2.00 -22.75 -0.60
CA ARG A 86 -2.20 -21.29 -0.71
C ARG A 86 -0.88 -20.61 -1.02
N TYR A 87 -0.90 -19.59 -1.87
CA TYR A 87 0.30 -18.82 -2.18
C TYR A 87 0.85 -18.09 -0.94
N ILE A 88 2.17 -18.14 -0.79
CA ILE A 88 2.93 -17.37 0.19
C ILE A 88 3.60 -16.20 -0.52
N PHE A 89 3.42 -15.00 0.01
CA PHE A 89 3.92 -13.74 -0.55
C PHE A 89 5.13 -13.24 0.23
N GLU A 90 6.13 -12.74 -0.49
CA GLU A 90 7.33 -12.09 0.07
C GLU A 90 7.40 -10.64 -0.44
N TRP A 91 7.74 -9.71 0.46
CA TRP A 91 7.97 -8.31 0.11
C TRP A 91 9.30 -8.13 -0.61
N VAL A 92 9.28 -7.49 -1.79
CA VAL A 92 10.46 -7.27 -2.63
C VAL A 92 10.95 -5.81 -2.56
N GLY A 93 10.04 -4.85 -2.36
CA GLY A 93 10.36 -3.43 -2.36
C GLY A 93 9.71 -2.68 -3.53
N GLU A 94 9.81 -1.36 -3.51
CA GLU A 94 9.32 -0.50 -4.60
C GLU A 94 10.54 -0.03 -5.39
N GLU A 95 10.57 -0.25 -6.72
CA GLU A 95 11.49 0.51 -7.57
C GLU A 95 11.04 1.99 -7.51
N LEU A 96 11.92 2.86 -6.99
CA LEU A 96 11.71 4.30 -6.87
C LEU A 96 11.96 5.02 -8.20
#